data_AF-A0A3P8LI27-F1
#
_entry.id   AF-A0A3P8LI27-F1
#
_cell.length_a   1.000
_cell.length_b   1.000
_cell.length_c   1.000
_cell.angle_alpha   90.00
_cell.angle_beta   90.00
_cell.angle_gamma   90.00
#
_symmetry.space_group_name_H-M   'P 1'
#
loop_
_entity.id
_entity.type
_entity.pdbx_description
1 polymer ?
#
loop_
_entity_poly.entity_id
_entity_poly.type
_entity_poly.pdbx_seq_one_letter_code
_entity_poly.pdbx_strand_id
1 'polypeptide(L)'
;MSKKLMKLNKLLIPLAISGTLPFIAAQCDKKSKNEPQTEKQKIDNVNNKIKELLKTLKTNKTKYAEKDYEELNKTADQIVLKIETFLNKQNASLNELTQFETEIKEAINNLENTYEKLKNEGKNSIAKYEESKKNILKFFKLLSEKPVDDNLDLNVDKSAIETIIKDTDNLIKDTNTINKQISEKTTLFEQQITQISQKIHTKYESIKAIVEERMKPLIGGSYTDVKNQIYEIFKNADKNKTLDVFYENTYYLLSVKFKKLIEIKNKELGKLKQELTAMIIEANSLKETVKSKHSNIPTEKLEKAIANATTELNNSDATKESMETAKNNLSKEVSTIKEAIAKVK
;
A
#
# COMPACT_ATOMS: atom_id res chain seq x y z
N MET A 1 -2.38 -53.10 18.01
CA MET A 1 -1.95 -52.16 16.95
C MET A 1 -1.27 -50.94 17.59
N SER A 2 -0.21 -50.47 16.94
CA SER A 2 0.84 -49.57 17.45
C SER A 2 0.33 -48.26 18.05
N LYS A 3 0.70 -48.00 19.32
CA LYS A 3 0.82 -46.64 19.90
C LYS A 3 2.29 -46.23 19.78
N LYS A 4 2.59 -45.13 19.09
CA LYS A 4 3.83 -44.37 19.29
C LYS A 4 3.57 -42.87 19.17
N LEU A 5 3.35 -42.25 20.33
CA LEU A 5 3.66 -40.85 20.60
C LEU A 5 5.19 -40.71 20.62
N MET A 6 5.74 -39.82 19.79
CA MET A 6 7.14 -39.43 19.85
C MET A 6 7.39 -38.60 21.13
N LYS A 7 8.28 -39.11 21.98
CA LYS A 7 8.78 -38.42 23.17
C LYS A 7 9.89 -37.45 22.78
N LEU A 8 9.76 -36.21 23.23
CA LEU A 8 10.89 -35.35 23.58
C LEU A 8 11.78 -36.09 24.60
N ASN A 9 13.09 -36.03 24.41
CA ASN A 9 14.02 -36.10 25.53
C ASN A 9 15.23 -35.20 25.28
N LYS A 10 15.32 -34.15 26.10
CA LYS A 10 16.57 -33.59 26.61
C LYS A 10 17.42 -34.74 27.16
N LEU A 11 18.73 -34.74 26.89
CA LEU A 11 19.79 -35.17 27.83
C LEU A 11 21.17 -34.98 27.16
N LEU A 12 22.00 -34.07 27.66
CA LEU A 12 23.12 -34.29 28.59
C LEU A 12 24.36 -34.98 27.96
N ILE A 13 25.42 -34.18 27.83
CA ILE A 13 26.84 -34.56 28.00
C ILE A 13 26.95 -35.24 29.39
N PRO A 14 27.64 -36.40 29.58
CA PRO A 14 29.11 -36.37 29.79
C PRO A 14 29.96 -37.64 29.52
N LEU A 15 31.27 -37.36 29.46
CA LEU A 15 32.47 -38.13 29.89
C LEU A 15 32.64 -39.64 29.59
N ALA A 16 33.75 -39.90 28.87
CA ALA A 16 34.87 -40.83 29.15
C ALA A 16 34.62 -42.31 29.52
N ILE A 17 35.45 -43.19 28.92
CA ILE A 17 36.13 -44.42 29.44
C ILE A 17 36.63 -45.18 28.19
N SER A 18 37.92 -45.12 27.87
CA SER A 18 39.01 -46.05 28.25
C SER A 18 39.10 -47.29 27.36
N GLY A 19 40.29 -47.51 26.76
CA GLY A 19 40.66 -48.72 26.03
C GLY A 19 42.14 -48.63 25.64
N THR A 20 42.98 -49.20 26.49
CA THR A 20 44.45 -49.17 26.55
C THR A 20 45.17 -49.82 25.36
N LEU A 21 46.34 -49.29 24.99
CA LEU A 21 47.44 -50.03 24.36
C LEU A 21 48.79 -49.67 25.03
N PRO A 22 49.76 -50.59 25.05
CA PRO A 22 50.67 -50.78 26.18
C PRO A 22 51.88 -49.87 26.19
N PHE A 23 52.38 -49.70 27.41
CA PHE A 23 53.70 -49.17 27.75
C PHE A 23 54.81 -49.92 27.00
N ILE A 24 55.65 -49.16 26.29
CA ILE A 24 57.09 -49.40 26.31
C ILE A 24 57.68 -48.21 27.07
N ALA A 25 58.32 -48.50 28.19
CA ALA A 25 59.08 -47.52 28.94
C ALA A 25 60.27 -47.06 28.08
N ALA A 26 60.26 -45.79 27.68
CA ALA A 26 61.47 -45.03 27.40
C ALA A 26 61.44 -43.81 28.31
N GLN A 27 62.48 -43.70 29.12
CA GLN A 27 62.71 -42.64 30.10
C GLN A 27 62.62 -41.24 29.46
N CYS A 28 62.19 -40.30 30.29
CA CYS A 28 62.36 -38.84 30.22
C CYS A 28 62.90 -38.23 28.92
N ASP A 29 62.11 -37.34 28.33
CA ASP A 29 62.39 -35.91 28.51
C ASP A 29 61.09 -35.11 28.51
N LYS A 30 60.90 -34.32 29.57
CA LYS A 30 59.95 -33.20 29.54
C LYS A 30 60.47 -32.20 28.51
N LYS A 31 60.10 -32.35 27.23
CA LYS A 31 60.26 -31.26 26.27
C LYS A 31 59.37 -30.11 26.72
N SER A 32 60.05 -29.05 27.14
CA SER A 32 59.54 -27.72 27.38
C SER A 32 58.42 -27.38 26.39
N LYS A 33 57.26 -26.92 26.88
CA LYS A 33 56.19 -26.37 26.06
C LYS A 33 56.58 -25.04 25.36
N ASN A 34 57.81 -24.56 25.53
CA ASN A 34 58.36 -23.35 24.91
C ASN A 34 59.83 -23.57 24.48
N GLU A 35 60.13 -24.61 23.69
CA GLU A 35 61.36 -24.57 22.88
C GLU A 35 61.18 -23.53 21.76
N PRO A 36 62.13 -22.61 21.54
CA PRO A 36 62.04 -21.65 20.45
C PRO A 36 61.95 -22.41 19.12
N GLN A 37 60.88 -22.16 18.36
CA GLN A 37 60.67 -22.81 17.07
C GLN A 37 61.86 -22.54 16.14
N THR A 38 62.38 -23.60 15.54
CA THR A 38 63.34 -23.50 14.43
C THR A 38 62.69 -22.75 13.25
N GLU A 39 63.50 -22.08 12.43
CA GLU A 39 63.00 -21.33 11.27
C GLU A 39 62.22 -22.23 10.29
N LYS A 40 62.66 -23.48 10.13
CA LYS A 40 61.93 -24.51 9.38
C LYS A 40 60.53 -24.77 9.95
N GLN A 41 60.39 -24.92 11.27
CA GLN A 41 59.09 -25.08 11.93
C GLN A 41 58.18 -23.85 11.77
N LYS A 42 58.75 -22.63 11.77
CA LYS A 42 57.98 -21.40 11.52
C LYS A 42 57.46 -21.36 10.08
N ILE A 43 58.31 -21.69 9.11
CA ILE A 43 57.96 -21.80 7.69
C ILE A 43 56.86 -22.86 7.48
N ASP A 44 57.01 -24.05 8.06
CA ASP A 44 56.02 -25.14 7.97
C ASP A 44 54.67 -24.72 8.57
N ASN A 45 54.68 -23.98 9.69
CA ASN A 45 53.47 -23.49 10.32
C ASN A 45 52.73 -22.47 9.44
N VAL A 46 53.43 -21.48 8.87
CA VAL A 46 52.82 -20.49 7.95
C VAL A 46 52.29 -21.16 6.68
N ASN A 47 53.03 -22.12 6.12
CA ASN A 47 52.56 -22.93 4.98
C ASN A 47 51.26 -23.67 5.29
N ASN A 48 51.13 -24.27 6.48
CA ASN A 48 49.90 -24.93 6.90
C ASN A 48 48.74 -23.93 7.03
N LYS A 49 48.97 -22.73 7.55
CA LYS A 49 47.92 -21.69 7.58
C LYS A 49 47.48 -21.26 6.19
N ILE A 50 48.40 -21.09 5.25
CA ILE A 50 48.07 -20.77 3.84
C ILE A 50 47.24 -21.89 3.21
N LYS A 51 47.56 -23.17 3.48
CA LYS A 51 46.75 -24.32 3.04
C LYS A 51 45.34 -24.31 3.64
N GLU A 52 45.19 -23.96 4.92
CA GLU A 52 43.88 -23.81 5.55
C GLU A 52 43.08 -22.63 4.96
N LEU A 53 43.73 -21.52 4.62
CA LEU A 53 43.11 -20.40 3.91
C LEU A 53 42.63 -20.83 2.50
N LEU A 54 43.44 -21.61 1.77
CA LEU A 54 43.04 -22.19 0.48
C LEU A 54 41.79 -23.06 0.62
N LYS A 55 41.75 -23.93 1.63
CA LYS A 55 40.59 -24.78 1.90
C LYS A 55 39.34 -23.97 2.24
N THR A 56 39.51 -22.92 3.04
CA THR A 56 38.43 -21.98 3.40
C THR A 56 37.90 -21.28 2.15
N LEU A 57 38.78 -20.74 1.31
CA LEU A 57 38.39 -20.06 0.07
C LEU A 57 37.68 -21.01 -0.91
N LYS A 58 38.20 -22.24 -1.11
CA LYS A 58 37.53 -23.25 -1.96
C LYS A 58 36.13 -23.60 -1.45
N THR A 59 35.95 -23.62 -0.13
CA THR A 59 34.63 -23.83 0.49
C THR A 59 33.72 -22.62 0.26
N ASN A 60 34.20 -21.41 0.53
CA ASN A 60 33.44 -20.16 0.37
C ASN A 60 33.04 -19.90 -1.08
N LYS A 61 33.89 -20.27 -2.05
CA LYS A 61 33.61 -20.11 -3.49
C LYS A 61 32.27 -20.72 -3.91
N THR A 62 31.83 -21.80 -3.25
CA THR A 62 30.50 -22.40 -3.52
C THR A 62 29.34 -21.43 -3.27
N LYS A 63 29.50 -20.46 -2.39
CA LYS A 63 28.53 -19.38 -2.13
C LYS A 63 28.42 -18.39 -3.30
N TYR A 64 29.47 -18.27 -4.10
CA TYR A 64 29.55 -17.30 -5.22
C TYR A 64 29.13 -17.93 -6.55
N ALA A 65 28.53 -19.11 -6.54
CA ALA A 65 28.16 -19.84 -7.76
C ALA A 65 27.00 -19.18 -8.53
N GLU A 66 26.18 -18.38 -7.85
CA GLU A 66 25.08 -17.62 -8.46
C GLU A 66 25.63 -16.46 -9.31
N LYS A 67 24.89 -16.10 -10.37
CA LYS A 67 25.32 -15.07 -11.34
C LYS A 67 25.57 -13.71 -10.69
N ASP A 68 24.86 -13.40 -9.62
CA ASP A 68 24.98 -12.18 -8.80
C ASP A 68 26.36 -11.98 -8.20
N TYR A 69 27.09 -13.08 -8.06
CA TYR A 69 28.41 -13.13 -7.45
C TYR A 69 29.48 -13.55 -8.47
N GLU A 70 29.21 -13.50 -9.78
CA GLU A 70 30.14 -13.95 -10.82
C GLU A 70 31.52 -13.27 -10.70
N GLU A 71 31.55 -11.97 -10.39
CA GLU A 71 32.80 -11.24 -10.20
C GLU A 71 33.55 -11.66 -8.92
N LEU A 72 32.81 -11.98 -7.84
CA LEU A 72 33.38 -12.57 -6.62
C LEU A 72 33.95 -13.96 -6.91
N ASN A 73 33.25 -14.76 -7.74
CA ASN A 73 33.68 -16.09 -8.14
C ASN A 73 34.97 -16.04 -8.96
N LYS A 74 35.05 -15.11 -9.95
CA LYS A 74 36.27 -14.87 -10.73
C LYS A 74 37.44 -14.42 -9.85
N THR A 75 37.18 -13.51 -8.90
CA THR A 75 38.19 -13.04 -7.96
C THR A 75 38.67 -14.17 -7.04
N ALA A 76 37.75 -14.99 -6.53
CA ALA A 76 38.08 -16.18 -5.74
C ALA A 76 38.95 -17.16 -6.54
N ASP A 77 38.65 -17.39 -7.82
CA ASP A 77 39.46 -18.23 -8.71
C ASP A 77 40.89 -17.70 -8.89
N GLN A 78 41.03 -16.40 -9.11
CA GLN A 78 42.35 -15.77 -9.22
C GLN A 78 43.15 -15.93 -7.92
N ILE A 79 42.51 -15.80 -6.75
CA ILE A 79 43.18 -15.98 -5.46
C ILE A 79 43.56 -17.45 -5.25
N VAL A 80 42.68 -18.41 -5.57
CA VAL A 80 43.00 -19.85 -5.52
C VAL A 80 44.24 -20.16 -6.36
N LEU A 81 44.27 -19.69 -7.61
CA LEU A 81 45.40 -19.91 -8.51
C LEU A 81 46.70 -19.28 -7.97
N LYS A 82 46.61 -18.07 -7.39
CA LYS A 82 47.75 -17.39 -6.74
C LYS A 82 48.28 -18.21 -5.56
N ILE A 83 47.41 -18.72 -4.70
CA ILE A 83 47.81 -19.54 -3.55
C ILE A 83 48.48 -20.83 -4.01
N GLU A 84 47.88 -21.53 -4.96
CA GLU A 84 48.42 -22.80 -5.50
C GLU A 84 49.79 -22.60 -6.16
N THR A 85 49.93 -21.51 -6.94
CA THR A 85 51.22 -21.15 -7.56
C THR A 85 52.28 -20.85 -6.50
N PHE A 86 51.92 -20.09 -5.46
CA PHE A 86 52.85 -19.71 -4.41
C PHE A 86 53.30 -20.91 -3.55
N LEU A 87 52.37 -21.81 -3.21
CA LEU A 87 52.67 -23.04 -2.46
C LEU A 87 53.60 -23.99 -3.22
N ASN A 88 53.66 -23.90 -4.55
CA ASN A 88 54.56 -24.69 -5.39
C ASN A 88 55.96 -24.07 -5.57
N LYS A 89 56.19 -22.83 -5.09
CA LYS A 89 57.50 -22.17 -5.16
C LYS A 89 58.49 -22.86 -4.22
N GLN A 90 59.60 -23.38 -4.76
CA GLN A 90 60.68 -23.91 -3.93
C GLN A 90 61.45 -22.74 -3.27
N ASN A 91 61.60 -22.78 -1.94
CA ASN A 91 62.41 -21.84 -1.13
C ASN A 91 61.84 -20.42 -0.88
N ALA A 92 60.55 -20.30 -0.54
CA ALA A 92 60.02 -19.03 -0.03
C ALA A 92 60.57 -18.71 1.38
N SER A 93 60.97 -17.46 1.61
CA SER A 93 61.42 -16.98 2.92
C SER A 93 60.24 -16.83 3.90
N LEU A 94 60.52 -16.85 5.20
CA LEU A 94 59.50 -16.67 6.24
C LEU A 94 58.76 -15.32 6.11
N ASN A 95 59.46 -14.26 5.72
CA ASN A 95 58.84 -12.94 5.52
C ASN A 95 57.91 -12.94 4.31
N GLU A 96 58.32 -13.50 3.16
CA GLU A 96 57.44 -13.64 2.00
C GLU A 96 56.19 -14.45 2.33
N LEU A 97 56.35 -15.56 3.06
CA LEU A 97 55.25 -16.41 3.51
C LEU A 97 54.27 -15.67 4.42
N THR A 98 54.79 -14.90 5.40
CA THR A 98 53.97 -14.17 6.36
C THR A 98 53.21 -13.01 5.71
N GLN A 99 53.86 -12.31 4.78
CA GLN A 99 53.22 -11.25 4.00
C GLN A 99 52.11 -11.84 3.12
N PHE A 100 52.39 -12.93 2.41
CA PHE A 100 51.41 -13.60 1.56
C PHE A 100 50.21 -14.15 2.36
N GLU A 101 50.44 -14.76 3.54
CA GLU A 101 49.37 -15.17 4.47
C GLU A 101 48.44 -13.98 4.80
N THR A 102 49.03 -12.81 5.09
CA THR A 102 48.28 -11.60 5.45
C THR A 102 47.44 -11.10 4.27
N GLU A 103 48.04 -11.00 3.09
CA GLU A 103 47.35 -10.56 1.86
C GLU A 103 46.18 -11.48 1.49
N ILE A 104 46.36 -12.80 1.57
CA ILE A 104 45.27 -13.76 1.30
C ILE A 104 44.16 -13.60 2.33
N LYS A 105 44.51 -13.47 3.61
CA LYS A 105 43.52 -13.35 4.68
C LYS A 105 42.67 -12.09 4.51
N GLU A 106 43.29 -10.98 4.12
CA GLU A 106 42.59 -9.74 3.80
C GLU A 106 41.71 -9.90 2.56
N ALA A 107 42.21 -10.54 1.50
CA ALA A 107 41.43 -10.79 0.29
C ALA A 107 40.20 -11.68 0.54
N ILE A 108 40.34 -12.75 1.34
CA ILE A 108 39.23 -13.63 1.74
C ILE A 108 38.20 -12.84 2.57
N ASN A 109 38.65 -12.01 3.51
CA ASN A 109 37.75 -11.17 4.30
C ASN A 109 36.99 -10.17 3.43
N ASN A 110 37.65 -9.55 2.45
CA ASN A 110 37.01 -8.61 1.52
C ASN A 110 35.97 -9.29 0.63
N LEU A 111 36.23 -10.52 0.19
CA LEU A 111 35.25 -11.34 -0.54
C LEU A 111 34.01 -11.63 0.31
N GLU A 112 34.18 -12.12 1.54
CA GLU A 112 33.07 -12.44 2.43
C GLU A 112 32.24 -11.19 2.80
N ASN A 113 32.91 -10.07 3.08
CA ASN A 113 32.23 -8.80 3.35
C ASN A 113 31.39 -8.32 2.16
N THR A 114 31.93 -8.44 0.94
CA THR A 114 31.23 -8.04 -0.29
C THR A 114 30.05 -8.97 -0.57
N TYR A 115 30.23 -10.28 -0.39
CA TYR A 115 29.16 -11.26 -0.52
C TYR A 115 28.01 -10.97 0.43
N GLU A 116 28.28 -10.79 1.73
CA GLU A 116 27.21 -10.50 2.70
C GLU A 116 26.51 -9.17 2.42
N LYS A 117 27.23 -8.16 1.92
CA LYS A 117 26.63 -6.91 1.46
C LYS A 117 25.64 -7.14 0.31
N LEU A 118 26.08 -7.78 -0.77
CA LEU A 118 25.24 -8.03 -1.96
C LEU A 118 24.03 -8.91 -1.62
N LYS A 119 24.23 -9.96 -0.82
CA LYS A 119 23.17 -10.84 -0.32
C LYS A 119 22.12 -10.08 0.49
N ASN A 120 22.56 -9.14 1.34
CA ASN A 120 21.65 -8.31 2.12
C ASN A 120 20.89 -7.30 1.24
N GLU A 121 21.55 -6.72 0.23
CA GLU A 121 20.90 -5.84 -0.77
C GLU A 121 19.80 -6.58 -1.54
N GLY A 122 20.06 -7.82 -1.96
CA GLY A 122 19.07 -8.69 -2.59
C GLY A 122 17.86 -8.96 -1.70
N LYS A 123 18.11 -9.43 -0.46
CA LYS A 123 17.04 -9.66 0.53
C LYS A 123 16.19 -8.42 0.80
N ASN A 124 16.82 -7.26 0.93
CA ASN A 124 16.11 -5.99 1.15
C ASN A 124 15.25 -5.61 -0.05
N SER A 125 15.75 -5.81 -1.28
CA SER A 125 15.00 -5.52 -2.51
C SER A 125 13.77 -6.41 -2.65
N ILE A 126 13.92 -7.71 -2.35
CA ILE A 126 12.82 -8.68 -2.34
C ILE A 126 11.79 -8.33 -1.25
N ALA A 127 12.23 -7.99 -0.04
CA ALA A 127 11.34 -7.62 1.04
C ALA A 127 10.48 -6.38 0.70
N LYS A 128 11.11 -5.34 0.13
CA LYS A 128 10.40 -4.13 -0.34
C LYS A 128 9.37 -4.44 -1.43
N TYR A 129 9.73 -5.30 -2.38
CA TYR A 129 8.84 -5.75 -3.43
C TYR A 129 7.61 -6.47 -2.85
N GLU A 130 7.81 -7.44 -1.97
CA GLU A 130 6.72 -8.22 -1.37
C GLU A 130 5.77 -7.35 -0.53
N GLU A 131 6.31 -6.38 0.21
CA GLU A 131 5.50 -5.40 0.94
C GLU A 131 4.64 -4.57 -0.01
N SER A 132 5.25 -4.01 -1.07
CA SER A 132 4.54 -3.22 -2.08
C SER A 132 3.47 -4.05 -2.81
N LYS A 133 3.77 -5.31 -3.11
CA LYS A 133 2.87 -6.27 -3.75
C LYS A 133 1.64 -6.54 -2.89
N LYS A 134 1.86 -6.82 -1.61
CA LYS A 134 0.76 -7.03 -0.66
C LYS A 134 -0.15 -5.81 -0.57
N ASN A 135 0.43 -4.61 -0.49
CA ASN A 135 -0.32 -3.36 -0.36
C ASN A 135 -1.17 -3.07 -1.61
N ILE A 136 -0.62 -3.24 -2.81
CA ILE A 136 -1.37 -2.96 -4.04
C ILE A 136 -2.47 -3.99 -4.31
N LEU A 137 -2.22 -5.27 -3.99
CA LEU A 137 -3.23 -6.31 -4.11
C LEU A 137 -4.40 -6.08 -3.15
N LYS A 138 -4.10 -5.61 -1.92
CA LYS A 138 -5.14 -5.19 -0.97
C LYS A 138 -5.98 -4.04 -1.54
N PHE A 139 -5.33 -3.05 -2.15
CA PHE A 139 -6.03 -1.95 -2.81
C PHE A 139 -6.93 -2.43 -3.97
N PHE A 140 -6.44 -3.29 -4.87
CA PHE A 140 -7.26 -3.81 -5.97
C PHE A 140 -8.43 -4.68 -5.50
N LYS A 141 -8.26 -5.41 -4.40
CA LYS A 141 -9.36 -6.11 -3.75
C LYS A 141 -10.42 -5.11 -3.26
N LEU A 142 -10.00 -4.04 -2.58
CA LEU A 142 -10.90 -2.98 -2.12
C LEU A 142 -11.66 -2.30 -3.27
N LEU A 143 -11.02 -2.04 -4.41
CA LEU A 143 -11.71 -1.49 -5.60
C LEU A 143 -12.88 -2.37 -6.04
N SER A 144 -12.70 -3.70 -5.98
CA SER A 144 -13.70 -4.66 -6.44
C SER A 144 -14.85 -4.80 -5.43
N GLU A 145 -14.54 -4.74 -4.13
CA GLU A 145 -15.52 -4.88 -3.05
C GLU A 145 -16.29 -3.59 -2.75
N LYS A 146 -15.65 -2.44 -2.97
CA LYS A 146 -16.16 -1.10 -2.67
C LYS A 146 -16.01 -0.20 -3.90
N PRO A 147 -16.70 -0.49 -5.00
CA PRO A 147 -16.65 0.34 -6.19
C PRO A 147 -17.26 1.72 -5.89
N VAL A 148 -16.70 2.75 -6.50
CA VAL A 148 -17.30 4.08 -6.56
C VAL A 148 -17.97 4.21 -7.92
N ASP A 149 -19.21 4.72 -7.95
CA ASP A 149 -20.03 4.83 -9.18
C ASP A 149 -19.39 5.77 -10.24
N ASP A 150 -18.41 6.59 -9.85
CA ASP A 150 -17.69 7.50 -10.73
C ASP A 150 -16.51 6.81 -11.44
N ASN A 151 -16.42 6.99 -12.76
CA ASN A 151 -15.42 6.47 -13.72
C ASN A 151 -13.94 6.45 -13.25
N LEU A 152 -13.61 5.60 -12.29
CA LEU A 152 -12.25 5.26 -11.90
C LEU A 152 -11.82 4.04 -12.73
N ASP A 153 -11.46 4.28 -13.99
CA ASP A 153 -10.88 3.24 -14.83
C ASP A 153 -9.39 3.09 -14.51
N LEU A 154 -9.04 1.97 -13.89
CA LEU A 154 -7.67 1.57 -13.57
C LEU A 154 -7.28 0.28 -14.29
N ASN A 155 -8.00 -0.12 -15.35
CA ASN A 155 -7.73 -1.39 -16.03
C ASN A 155 -6.33 -1.42 -16.64
N VAL A 156 -5.92 -0.34 -17.32
CA VAL A 156 -4.58 -0.21 -17.90
C VAL A 156 -3.50 -0.27 -16.81
N ASP A 157 -3.70 0.45 -15.71
CA ASP A 157 -2.75 0.49 -14.60
C ASP A 157 -2.64 -0.88 -13.89
N LYS A 158 -3.77 -1.56 -13.72
CA LYS A 158 -3.85 -2.91 -13.15
C LYS A 158 -3.09 -3.92 -14.01
N SER A 159 -3.30 -3.91 -15.34
CA SER A 159 -2.56 -4.80 -16.25
C SER A 159 -1.05 -4.52 -16.26
N ALA A 160 -0.65 -3.25 -16.16
CA ALA A 160 0.77 -2.88 -16.04
C ALA A 160 1.39 -3.44 -14.74
N ILE A 161 0.70 -3.30 -13.61
CA ILE A 161 1.14 -3.89 -12.34
C ILE A 161 1.20 -5.41 -12.37
N GLU A 162 0.17 -6.07 -12.92
CA GLU A 162 0.15 -7.54 -13.03
C GLU A 162 1.32 -8.06 -13.86
N THR A 163 1.70 -7.33 -14.92
CA THR A 163 2.88 -7.62 -15.73
C THR A 163 4.16 -7.48 -14.91
N ILE A 164 4.32 -6.37 -14.17
CA ILE A 164 5.51 -6.15 -13.32
C ILE A 164 5.61 -7.20 -12.22
N ILE A 165 4.49 -7.57 -11.57
CA ILE A 165 4.44 -8.61 -10.55
C ILE A 165 4.89 -9.95 -11.15
N LYS A 166 4.33 -10.33 -12.30
CA LYS A 166 4.69 -11.59 -12.96
C LYS A 166 6.17 -11.64 -13.34
N ASP A 167 6.68 -10.57 -13.93
CA ASP A 167 8.10 -10.46 -14.29
C ASP A 167 9.00 -10.57 -13.06
N THR A 168 8.68 -9.83 -12.00
CA THR A 168 9.50 -9.79 -10.78
C THR A 168 9.45 -11.12 -10.02
N ASP A 169 8.28 -11.77 -9.96
CA ASP A 169 8.13 -13.11 -9.36
C ASP A 169 8.95 -14.16 -10.10
N ASN A 170 9.08 -14.04 -11.43
CA ASN A 170 9.91 -14.93 -12.23
C ASN A 170 11.40 -14.67 -11.98
N LEU A 171 11.80 -13.40 -11.92
CA LEU A 171 13.17 -12.96 -11.62
C LEU A 171 13.64 -13.47 -10.25
N ILE A 172 12.80 -13.40 -9.22
CA ILE A 172 13.13 -13.90 -7.87
C ILE A 172 13.34 -15.42 -7.85
N LYS A 173 12.67 -16.16 -8.72
CA LYS A 173 12.79 -17.63 -8.80
C LYS A 173 13.97 -18.09 -9.66
N ASP A 174 14.51 -17.22 -10.52
CA ASP A 174 15.64 -17.55 -11.38
C ASP A 174 16.96 -17.30 -10.64
N THR A 175 17.66 -18.39 -10.34
CA THR A 175 18.98 -18.39 -9.69
C THR A 175 20.08 -17.71 -10.52
N ASN A 176 19.79 -17.32 -11.78
CA ASN A 176 20.70 -16.58 -12.64
C ASN A 176 20.37 -15.08 -12.74
N THR A 177 19.44 -14.56 -11.94
CA THR A 177 19.01 -13.17 -12.03
C THR A 177 19.76 -12.24 -11.09
N ILE A 178 20.34 -11.18 -11.65
CA ILE A 178 21.08 -10.13 -10.93
C ILE A 178 20.15 -9.32 -10.03
N ASN A 179 20.45 -9.20 -8.74
CA ASN A 179 19.74 -8.36 -7.75
C ASN A 179 19.38 -6.95 -8.25
N LYS A 180 20.23 -6.37 -9.11
CA LYS A 180 19.99 -5.09 -9.79
C LYS A 180 18.70 -5.11 -10.63
N GLN A 181 18.41 -6.18 -11.35
CA GLN A 181 17.20 -6.32 -12.16
C GLN A 181 15.93 -6.39 -11.29
N ILE A 182 16.00 -7.08 -10.14
CA ILE A 182 14.91 -7.09 -9.15
C ILE A 182 14.70 -5.66 -8.62
N SER A 183 15.78 -4.97 -8.25
CA SER A 183 15.72 -3.59 -7.77
C SER A 183 15.09 -2.63 -8.79
N GLU A 184 15.49 -2.70 -10.06
CA GLU A 184 14.93 -1.91 -11.15
C GLU A 184 13.42 -2.15 -11.34
N LYS A 185 12.98 -3.42 -11.28
CA LYS A 185 11.55 -3.77 -11.36
C LYS A 185 10.78 -3.30 -10.14
N THR A 186 11.34 -3.40 -8.93
CA THR A 186 10.74 -2.84 -7.71
C THR A 186 10.56 -1.33 -7.81
N THR A 187 11.55 -0.60 -8.33
CA THR A 187 11.40 0.85 -8.55
C THR A 187 10.32 1.17 -9.57
N LEU A 188 10.26 0.45 -10.69
CA LEU A 188 9.19 0.61 -11.68
C LEU A 188 7.82 0.34 -11.06
N PHE A 189 7.74 -0.67 -10.18
CA PHE A 189 6.53 -1.03 -9.47
C PHE A 189 6.06 0.09 -8.53
N GLU A 190 6.96 0.64 -7.72
CA GLU A 190 6.68 1.78 -6.83
C GLU A 190 6.24 3.03 -7.61
N GLN A 191 6.82 3.27 -8.80
CA GLN A 191 6.39 4.35 -9.69
C GLN A 191 4.95 4.15 -10.19
N GLN A 192 4.57 2.93 -10.59
CA GLN A 192 3.19 2.63 -11.00
C GLN A 192 2.20 2.82 -9.84
N ILE A 193 2.55 2.39 -8.63
CA ILE A 193 1.72 2.61 -7.43
C ILE A 193 1.53 4.11 -7.17
N THR A 194 2.60 4.90 -7.34
CA THR A 194 2.55 6.36 -7.19
C THR A 194 1.62 7.00 -8.22
N GLN A 195 1.67 6.58 -9.48
CA GLN A 195 0.79 7.07 -10.55
C GLN A 195 -0.68 6.77 -10.25
N ILE A 196 -0.99 5.56 -9.78
CA ILE A 196 -2.35 5.20 -9.34
C ILE A 196 -2.81 6.10 -8.19
N SER A 197 -1.94 6.29 -7.19
CA SER A 197 -2.24 7.16 -6.05
C SER A 197 -2.59 8.58 -6.50
N GLN A 198 -1.82 9.16 -7.42
CA GLN A 198 -2.07 10.49 -7.97
C GLN A 198 -3.40 10.56 -8.75
N LYS A 199 -3.73 9.54 -9.54
CA LYS A 199 -5.02 9.46 -10.26
C LYS A 199 -6.20 9.45 -9.28
N ILE A 200 -6.11 8.68 -8.21
CA ILE A 200 -7.16 8.60 -7.19
C ILE A 200 -7.32 9.92 -6.44
N HIS A 201 -6.22 10.56 -6.04
CA HIS A 201 -6.27 11.88 -5.39
C HIS A 201 -6.90 12.93 -6.31
N THR A 202 -6.55 12.92 -7.60
CA THR A 202 -7.12 13.85 -8.58
C THR A 202 -8.64 13.67 -8.73
N LYS A 203 -9.10 12.41 -8.79
CA LYS A 203 -10.53 12.08 -8.85
C LYS A 203 -11.25 12.47 -7.56
N TYR A 204 -10.63 12.20 -6.41
CA TYR A 204 -11.13 12.63 -5.12
C TYR A 204 -11.32 14.14 -5.04
N GLU A 205 -10.32 14.95 -5.41
CA GLU A 205 -10.44 16.42 -5.36
C GLU A 205 -11.54 16.93 -6.30
N SER A 206 -11.71 16.31 -7.46
CA SER A 206 -12.80 16.64 -8.39
C SER A 206 -14.18 16.41 -7.75
N ILE A 207 -14.36 15.26 -7.08
CA ILE A 207 -15.62 14.92 -6.41
C ILE A 207 -15.82 15.77 -5.17
N LYS A 208 -14.77 16.02 -4.39
CA LYS A 208 -14.81 16.92 -3.22
C LYS A 208 -15.36 18.30 -3.58
N ALA A 209 -14.86 18.91 -4.66
CA ALA A 209 -15.36 20.20 -5.13
C ALA A 209 -16.86 20.17 -5.46
N ILE A 210 -17.32 19.13 -6.17
CA ILE A 210 -18.74 18.92 -6.49
C ILE A 210 -19.58 18.76 -5.22
N VAL A 211 -19.09 17.99 -4.26
CA VAL A 211 -19.77 17.76 -2.97
C VAL A 211 -19.88 19.07 -2.18
N GLU A 212 -18.78 19.82 -2.08
CA GLU A 212 -18.76 21.12 -1.40
C GLU A 212 -19.76 22.10 -2.03
N GLU A 213 -19.80 22.19 -3.36
CA GLU A 213 -20.75 23.05 -4.07
C GLU A 213 -22.20 22.63 -3.79
N ARG A 214 -22.52 21.34 -3.93
CA ARG A 214 -23.88 20.82 -3.75
C ARG A 214 -24.34 20.81 -2.29
N MET A 215 -23.42 20.85 -1.33
CA MET A 215 -23.72 20.96 0.09
C MET A 215 -24.12 22.37 0.53
N LYS A 216 -23.62 23.42 -0.13
CA LYS A 216 -23.89 24.83 0.22
C LYS A 216 -25.38 25.16 0.35
N PRO A 217 -26.25 24.86 -0.63
CA PRO A 217 -27.68 25.23 -0.56
C PRO A 217 -28.52 24.33 0.36
N LEU A 218 -27.93 23.28 0.95
CA LEU A 218 -28.65 22.34 1.82
C LEU A 218 -28.65 22.85 3.26
N ILE A 219 -29.65 23.67 3.57
CA ILE A 219 -29.89 24.31 4.86
C ILE A 219 -31.03 23.55 5.58
N GLY A 220 -30.87 23.31 6.89
CA GLY A 220 -31.85 22.62 7.72
C GLY A 220 -31.30 21.41 8.49
N GLY A 221 -31.95 21.09 9.61
CA GLY A 221 -31.49 20.05 10.56
C GLY A 221 -31.44 18.64 9.99
N SER A 222 -32.22 18.34 8.94
CA SER A 222 -32.24 17.03 8.28
C SER A 222 -30.94 16.67 7.56
N TYR A 223 -30.12 17.67 7.20
CA TYR A 223 -28.84 17.46 6.50
C TYR A 223 -27.64 17.45 7.46
N THR A 224 -27.77 18.02 8.66
CA THR A 224 -26.66 18.34 9.58
C THR A 224 -25.73 17.16 9.84
N ASP A 225 -26.26 16.00 10.23
CA ASP A 225 -25.44 14.85 10.61
C ASP A 225 -24.59 14.32 9.45
N VAL A 226 -25.17 14.25 8.24
CA VAL A 226 -24.44 13.78 7.06
C VAL A 226 -23.42 14.81 6.60
N LYS A 227 -23.76 16.11 6.67
CA LYS A 227 -22.80 17.19 6.36
C LYS A 227 -21.60 17.15 7.32
N ASN A 228 -21.83 16.96 8.62
CA ASN A 228 -20.75 16.83 9.61
C ASN A 228 -19.85 15.61 9.33
N GLN A 229 -20.43 14.47 8.94
CA GLN A 229 -19.66 13.30 8.53
C GLN A 229 -18.80 13.59 7.30
N ILE A 230 -19.33 14.33 6.31
CA ILE A 230 -18.57 14.73 5.12
C ILE A 230 -17.42 15.68 5.49
N TYR A 231 -17.67 16.68 6.35
CA TYR A 231 -16.61 17.58 6.81
C TYR A 231 -15.48 16.86 7.57
N GLU A 232 -15.82 15.86 8.38
CA GLU A 232 -14.81 15.03 9.04
C GLU A 232 -14.00 14.19 8.05
N ILE A 233 -14.60 13.74 6.94
CA ILE A 233 -13.85 13.08 5.86
C ILE A 233 -12.85 14.04 5.24
N PHE A 234 -13.26 15.28 4.93
CA PHE A 234 -12.37 16.31 4.36
C PHE A 234 -11.20 16.63 5.31
N LYS A 235 -11.48 16.81 6.60
CA LYS A 235 -10.47 17.14 7.62
C LYS A 235 -9.45 16.02 7.83
N ASN A 236 -9.86 14.77 7.63
CA ASN A 236 -9.00 13.61 7.88
C ASN A 236 -8.35 13.05 6.60
N ALA A 237 -8.60 13.64 5.42
CA ALA A 237 -8.06 13.16 4.14
C ALA A 237 -6.53 13.02 4.17
N ASP A 238 -5.80 14.04 4.61
CA ASP A 238 -4.32 14.05 4.64
C ASP A 238 -3.71 13.08 5.67
N LYS A 239 -4.53 12.56 6.61
CA LYS A 239 -4.07 11.57 7.59
C LYS A 239 -4.02 10.16 6.99
N ASN A 240 -4.74 9.91 5.90
CA ASN A 240 -4.83 8.62 5.25
C ASN A 240 -3.73 8.47 4.19
N LYS A 241 -2.50 8.16 4.64
CA LYS A 241 -1.30 8.21 3.78
C LYS A 241 -1.11 7.01 2.85
N THR A 242 -1.69 5.85 3.18
CA THR A 242 -1.56 4.65 2.32
C THR A 242 -2.71 4.59 1.33
N LEU A 243 -2.41 4.08 0.14
CA LEU A 243 -3.34 4.06 -1.00
C LEU A 243 -4.69 3.39 -0.67
N ASP A 244 -4.64 2.26 0.00
CA ASP A 244 -5.80 1.48 0.42
C ASP A 244 -6.67 2.23 1.45
N VAL A 245 -6.02 2.83 2.46
CA VAL A 245 -6.69 3.58 3.52
C VAL A 245 -7.29 4.87 2.98
N PHE A 246 -6.57 5.58 2.11
CA PHE A 246 -7.08 6.77 1.42
C PHE A 246 -8.30 6.43 0.58
N TYR A 247 -8.22 5.38 -0.24
CA TYR A 247 -9.34 4.96 -1.05
C TYR A 247 -10.57 4.64 -0.21
N GLU A 248 -10.42 3.80 0.82
CA GLU A 248 -11.54 3.32 1.63
C GLU A 248 -12.16 4.41 2.52
N ASN A 249 -11.32 5.09 3.31
CA ASN A 249 -11.79 6.00 4.37
C ASN A 249 -12.00 7.43 3.90
N THR A 250 -11.44 7.80 2.76
CA THR A 250 -11.62 9.13 2.19
C THR A 250 -12.46 9.07 0.93
N TYR A 251 -11.98 8.42 -0.12
CA TYR A 251 -12.61 8.54 -1.43
C TYR A 251 -13.96 7.80 -1.51
N TYR A 252 -13.98 6.51 -1.20
CA TYR A 252 -15.19 5.68 -1.19
C TYR A 252 -16.20 6.20 -0.16
N LEU A 253 -15.74 6.46 1.07
CA LEU A 253 -16.63 6.94 2.13
C LEU A 253 -17.28 8.28 1.77
N LEU A 254 -16.56 9.20 1.13
CA LEU A 254 -17.14 10.46 0.62
C LEU A 254 -18.26 10.18 -0.37
N SER A 255 -18.03 9.31 -1.36
CA SER A 255 -19.05 8.95 -2.36
C SER A 255 -20.31 8.38 -1.70
N VAL A 256 -20.16 7.45 -0.74
CA VAL A 256 -21.28 6.88 0.03
C VAL A 256 -22.06 7.96 0.78
N LYS A 257 -21.37 8.84 1.51
CA LYS A 257 -22.04 9.90 2.28
C LYS A 257 -22.70 10.93 1.39
N PHE A 258 -22.09 11.24 0.25
CA PHE A 258 -22.66 12.15 -0.72
C PHE A 258 -23.94 11.57 -1.36
N LYS A 259 -23.94 10.29 -1.74
CA LYS A 259 -25.15 9.59 -2.22
C LYS A 259 -26.28 9.65 -1.19
N LYS A 260 -25.98 9.36 0.08
CA LYS A 260 -26.94 9.48 1.18
C LYS A 260 -27.49 10.91 1.33
N LEU A 261 -26.64 11.93 1.17
CA LEU A 261 -27.07 13.33 1.23
C LEU A 261 -28.07 13.67 0.11
N ILE A 262 -27.80 13.19 -1.11
CA ILE A 262 -28.69 13.36 -2.27
C ILE A 262 -30.02 12.63 -2.06
N GLU A 263 -30.01 11.44 -1.47
CA GLU A 263 -31.25 10.70 -1.13
C GLU A 263 -32.13 11.46 -0.13
N ILE A 264 -31.52 12.05 0.92
CA ILE A 264 -32.25 12.89 1.88
C ILE A 264 -32.87 14.10 1.16
N LYS A 265 -32.09 14.80 0.32
CA LYS A 265 -32.57 15.93 -0.49
C LYS A 265 -33.77 15.52 -1.34
N ASN A 266 -33.67 14.42 -2.07
CA ASN A 266 -34.73 13.95 -2.96
C ASN A 266 -36.00 13.56 -2.20
N LYS A 267 -35.87 12.97 -1.01
CA LYS A 267 -37.03 12.62 -0.17
C LYS A 267 -37.73 13.86 0.36
N GLU A 268 -36.98 14.85 0.87
CA GLU A 268 -37.58 16.09 1.37
C GLU A 268 -38.24 16.90 0.25
N LEU A 269 -37.52 17.10 -0.87
CA LEU A 269 -38.06 17.82 -2.02
C LEU A 269 -39.24 17.08 -2.66
N GLY A 270 -39.22 15.75 -2.73
CA GLY A 270 -40.32 14.97 -3.28
C GLY A 270 -41.64 15.21 -2.54
N LYS A 271 -41.60 15.25 -1.21
CA LYS A 271 -42.78 15.58 -0.38
C LYS A 271 -43.26 17.00 -0.64
N LEU A 272 -42.35 17.98 -0.66
CA LEU A 272 -42.70 19.38 -0.92
C LEU A 272 -43.27 19.59 -2.32
N LYS A 273 -42.73 18.92 -3.35
CA LYS A 273 -43.24 18.95 -4.72
C LYS A 273 -44.68 18.42 -4.78
N GLN A 274 -44.99 17.32 -4.09
CA GLN A 274 -46.36 16.79 -4.03
C GLN A 274 -47.33 17.77 -3.37
N GLU A 275 -46.94 18.34 -2.22
CA GLU A 275 -47.75 19.32 -1.50
C GLU A 275 -47.99 20.59 -2.33
N LEU A 276 -46.95 21.12 -2.97
CA LEU A 276 -47.05 22.30 -3.83
C LEU A 276 -47.90 22.03 -5.06
N THR A 277 -47.79 20.85 -5.68
CA THR A 277 -48.64 20.42 -6.81
C THR A 277 -50.11 20.40 -6.42
N ALA A 278 -50.45 19.77 -5.29
CA ALA A 278 -51.82 19.73 -4.79
C ALA A 278 -52.39 21.14 -4.54
N MET A 279 -51.58 22.03 -3.96
CA MET A 279 -51.96 23.41 -3.71
C MET A 279 -52.15 24.23 -4.99
N ILE A 280 -51.31 24.03 -6.01
CA ILE A 280 -51.47 24.65 -7.34
C ILE A 280 -52.79 24.20 -8.00
N ILE A 281 -53.13 22.92 -7.89
CA ILE A 281 -54.40 22.38 -8.42
C ILE A 281 -55.59 23.04 -7.70
N GLU A 282 -55.56 23.07 -6.36
CA GLU A 282 -56.61 23.71 -5.55
C GLU A 282 -56.76 25.20 -5.90
N ALA A 283 -55.65 25.93 -5.98
CA ALA A 283 -55.63 27.35 -6.30
C ALA A 283 -56.20 27.66 -7.70
N ASN A 284 -55.89 26.82 -8.70
CA ASN A 284 -56.49 26.94 -10.03
C ASN A 284 -58.00 26.68 -10.01
N SER A 285 -58.46 25.67 -9.27
CA SER A 285 -59.90 25.40 -9.12
C SER A 285 -60.64 26.54 -8.41
N LEU A 286 -60.01 27.15 -7.40
CA LEU A 286 -60.55 28.31 -6.68
C LEU A 286 -60.67 29.52 -7.61
N LYS A 287 -59.63 29.79 -8.41
CA LYS A 287 -59.62 30.86 -9.42
C LYS A 287 -60.80 30.74 -10.40
N GLU A 288 -61.05 29.54 -10.94
CA GLU A 288 -62.18 29.32 -11.85
C GLU A 288 -63.55 29.50 -11.16
N THR A 289 -63.65 29.12 -9.88
CA THR A 289 -64.86 29.35 -9.07
C THR A 289 -65.11 30.83 -8.85
N VAL A 290 -64.06 31.62 -8.56
CA VAL A 290 -64.18 33.08 -8.41
C VAL A 290 -64.62 33.71 -9.73
N LYS A 291 -63.97 33.36 -10.85
CA LYS A 291 -64.33 33.89 -12.17
C LYS A 291 -65.79 33.62 -12.55
N SER A 292 -66.32 32.45 -12.20
CA SER A 292 -67.68 32.03 -12.56
C SER A 292 -68.78 32.49 -11.59
N LYS A 293 -68.49 32.57 -10.29
CA LYS A 293 -69.53 32.81 -9.25
C LYS A 293 -69.34 34.10 -8.45
N HIS A 294 -68.13 34.67 -8.45
CA HIS A 294 -67.76 35.82 -7.63
C HIS A 294 -66.87 36.79 -8.41
N SER A 295 -67.27 37.14 -9.65
CA SER A 295 -66.47 37.89 -10.63
C SER A 295 -65.97 39.26 -10.15
N ASN A 296 -66.55 39.80 -9.08
CA ASN A 296 -66.14 41.06 -8.45
C ASN A 296 -64.92 40.92 -7.52
N ILE A 297 -64.48 39.70 -7.21
CA ILE A 297 -63.28 39.45 -6.40
C ILE A 297 -62.06 39.39 -7.34
N PRO A 298 -61.07 40.28 -7.18
CA PRO A 298 -59.86 40.31 -8.01
C PRO A 298 -58.99 39.06 -7.77
N THR A 299 -58.39 38.51 -8.83
CA THR A 299 -57.59 37.26 -8.78
C THR A 299 -56.15 37.40 -9.25
N GLU A 300 -55.69 38.60 -9.61
CA GLU A 300 -54.37 38.83 -10.22
C GLU A 300 -53.21 38.38 -9.30
N LYS A 301 -53.34 38.59 -7.99
CA LYS A 301 -52.32 38.14 -7.02
C LYS A 301 -52.28 36.63 -6.89
N LEU A 302 -53.44 35.97 -6.92
CA LEU A 302 -53.52 34.51 -6.92
C LEU A 302 -52.92 33.93 -8.21
N GLU A 303 -53.22 34.52 -9.36
CA GLU A 303 -52.64 34.10 -10.65
C GLU A 303 -51.11 34.23 -10.66
N LYS A 304 -50.58 35.34 -10.14
CA LYS A 304 -49.13 35.52 -9.99
C LYS A 304 -48.51 34.51 -9.02
N ALA A 305 -49.17 34.22 -7.90
CA ALA A 305 -48.68 33.22 -6.94
C ALA A 305 -48.69 31.79 -7.54
N ILE A 306 -49.72 31.43 -8.30
CA ILE A 306 -49.79 30.16 -9.04
C ILE A 306 -48.64 30.06 -10.05
N ALA A 307 -48.39 31.11 -10.83
CA ALA A 307 -47.31 31.15 -11.81
C ALA A 307 -45.93 30.97 -11.15
N ASN A 308 -45.65 31.72 -10.08
CA ASN A 308 -44.39 31.60 -9.34
C ASN A 308 -44.21 30.20 -8.73
N ALA A 309 -45.25 29.63 -8.15
CA ALA A 309 -45.22 28.28 -7.59
C ALA A 309 -44.98 27.20 -8.67
N THR A 310 -45.57 27.38 -9.85
CA THR A 310 -45.40 26.47 -10.99
C THR A 310 -43.97 26.53 -11.54
N THR A 311 -43.39 27.74 -11.62
CA THR A 311 -41.98 27.92 -12.01
C THR A 311 -41.04 27.22 -11.03
N GLU A 312 -41.23 27.42 -9.72
CA GLU A 312 -40.36 26.80 -8.70
C GLU A 312 -40.51 25.27 -8.65
N LEU A 313 -41.72 24.73 -8.85
CA LEU A 313 -41.97 23.28 -8.90
C LEU A 313 -41.12 22.58 -9.99
N ASN A 314 -40.94 23.27 -11.12
CA ASN A 314 -40.22 22.78 -12.30
C ASN A 314 -38.73 23.13 -12.30
N ASN A 315 -38.26 23.90 -11.33
CA ASN A 315 -36.84 24.27 -11.22
C ASN A 315 -36.00 23.06 -10.77
N SER A 316 -34.98 22.69 -11.55
CA SER A 316 -34.05 21.61 -11.25
C SER A 316 -33.18 21.88 -10.02
N ASP A 317 -32.96 23.16 -9.74
CA ASP A 317 -32.08 23.64 -8.68
C ASP A 317 -32.85 24.17 -7.47
N ALA A 318 -34.15 23.94 -7.42
CA ALA A 318 -35.00 24.34 -6.31
C ALA A 318 -34.49 23.79 -4.97
N THR A 319 -34.45 24.68 -3.97
CA THR A 319 -34.13 24.35 -2.58
C THR A 319 -35.41 24.15 -1.77
N LYS A 320 -35.30 23.48 -0.62
CA LYS A 320 -36.42 23.34 0.33
C LYS A 320 -37.01 24.71 0.70
N GLU A 321 -36.16 25.67 1.05
CA GLU A 321 -36.57 27.02 1.45
C GLU A 321 -37.28 27.77 0.32
N SER A 322 -36.78 27.67 -0.92
CA SER A 322 -37.43 28.28 -2.08
C SER A 322 -38.82 27.68 -2.34
N MET A 323 -38.95 26.34 -2.26
CA MET A 323 -40.24 25.66 -2.40
C MET A 323 -41.21 25.99 -1.25
N GLU A 324 -40.73 26.04 -0.01
CA GLU A 324 -41.54 26.42 1.15
C GLU A 324 -42.01 27.88 1.02
N THR A 325 -41.17 28.78 0.53
CA THR A 325 -41.54 30.17 0.26
C THR A 325 -42.63 30.26 -0.81
N ALA A 326 -42.48 29.53 -1.92
CA ALA A 326 -43.48 29.47 -2.98
C ALA A 326 -44.82 28.91 -2.46
N LYS A 327 -44.77 27.82 -1.67
CA LYS A 327 -45.93 27.22 -1.02
C LYS A 327 -46.64 28.19 -0.06
N ASN A 328 -45.90 28.86 0.80
CA ASN A 328 -46.46 29.79 1.80
C ASN A 328 -47.10 31.01 1.13
N ASN A 329 -46.47 31.56 0.09
CA ASN A 329 -47.04 32.65 -0.70
C ASN A 329 -48.35 32.23 -1.39
N LEU A 330 -48.38 31.04 -2.01
CA LEU A 330 -49.59 30.52 -2.63
C LEU A 330 -50.71 30.29 -1.60
N SER A 331 -50.37 29.68 -0.45
CA SER A 331 -51.32 29.44 0.66
C SER A 331 -51.96 30.73 1.19
N LYS A 332 -51.16 31.79 1.33
CA LYS A 332 -51.64 33.12 1.76
C LYS A 332 -52.66 33.70 0.79
N GLU A 333 -52.37 33.66 -0.52
CA GLU A 333 -53.28 34.21 -1.53
C GLU A 333 -54.56 33.36 -1.66
N VAL A 334 -54.45 32.02 -1.58
CA VAL A 334 -55.61 31.12 -1.50
C VAL A 334 -56.52 31.48 -0.32
N SER A 335 -55.93 31.69 0.86
CA SER A 335 -56.68 32.05 2.09
C SER A 335 -57.37 33.40 1.96
N THR A 336 -56.66 34.40 1.42
CA THR A 336 -57.20 35.74 1.16
C THR A 336 -58.44 35.70 0.25
N ILE A 337 -58.39 34.90 -0.82
CA ILE A 337 -59.52 34.73 -1.74
C ILE A 337 -60.69 33.99 -1.07
N LYS A 338 -60.41 32.94 -0.28
CA LYS A 338 -61.47 32.23 0.47
C LYS A 338 -62.19 33.14 1.45
N GLU A 339 -61.47 34.01 2.16
CA GLU A 339 -62.06 35.01 3.05
C GLU A 339 -62.90 36.06 2.29
N ALA A 340 -62.41 36.52 1.14
CA ALA A 340 -63.17 37.45 0.29
C ALA A 340 -64.49 36.83 -0.18
N ILE A 341 -64.48 35.56 -0.60
CA ILE A 341 -65.71 34.82 -0.97
C ILE A 341 -66.67 34.75 0.23
N ALA A 342 -66.16 34.48 1.43
CA ALA A 342 -67.00 34.36 2.64
C ALA A 342 -67.68 35.69 3.03
N LYS A 343 -67.12 36.84 2.67
CA LYS A 343 -67.69 38.18 2.93
C LYS A 343 -68.77 38.59 1.91
N VAL A 344 -68.83 37.91 0.77
CA VAL A 344 -69.78 38.20 -0.32
C VAL A 344 -70.94 37.19 -0.34
N LYS A 345 -70.83 36.10 0.42
CA LYS A 345 -71.95 35.24 0.80
C LYS A 345 -72.76 35.90 1.92
#